data_AF-A0A1J5WFV4-F1
#
_entry.id   AF-A0A1J5WFV4-F1
#
_cell.length_a   1.000
_cell.length_b   1.000
_cell.length_c   1.000
_cell.angle_alpha   90.00
_cell.angle_beta   90.00
_cell.angle_gamma   90.00
#
_symmetry.space_group_name_H-M   'P 1'
#
loop_
_entity.id
_entity.type
_entity.pdbx_description
1 polymer ?
#
loop_
_entity_poly.entity_id
_entity_poly.type
_entity_poly.pdbx_seq_one_letter_code
_entity_poly.pdbx_strand_id
1 'polypeptide(L)'
;PFCLERYEASSLALENIKRMPPNSIGCVLERVILIDTWLINILPKLRIKKDCEVGDLTLNASREEHVAGILKQEKPFCVGRVKSMWLWGYAAGVITKMSLEDCEFEFLYLHANKEEHAAAVLEHDKAICVGRVKVMVLCEYAVGFVTKMSPEDCVAELLRLTASEEAHVAAVLGHKRKFCVGRVKRMELEDYAVSVLTKMSLEDCEFEKLRLIAEREEYVSVVLEHDKTICVGRVKKMFLCEYAVSILTKMIIHEDNTMESLNVAAYGKELSRILKEGDSSIDLGRIITDGFDVPEEIQRKLKYTLVDGEASEVPKGRRLMLTCIYTDEEGNEVLEERSSQRGSRLE
;
A
#
# COMPACT_ATOMS: atom_id res chain seq x y z
N PRO A 1 -23.78 -22.52 2.57
CA PRO A 1 -22.41 -21.99 2.71
C PRO A 1 -21.72 -22.71 3.87
N PHE A 2 -20.43 -23.03 3.77
CA PHE A 2 -19.67 -23.59 4.90
C PHE A 2 -18.30 -22.91 5.01
N CYS A 3 -17.74 -22.92 6.22
CA CYS A 3 -16.39 -22.45 6.52
C CYS A 3 -15.39 -23.60 6.36
N LEU A 4 -14.30 -23.37 5.63
CA LEU A 4 -13.18 -24.30 5.57
C LEU A 4 -12.03 -23.78 6.43
N GLU A 5 -11.82 -24.40 7.59
CA GLU A 5 -10.79 -24.01 8.56
C GLU A 5 -9.93 -25.21 8.94
N ARG A 6 -8.59 -25.08 8.88
CA ARG A 6 -7.69 -26.15 9.33
C ARG A 6 -6.27 -25.65 9.60
N TYR A 7 -5.66 -26.15 10.68
CA TYR A 7 -4.30 -25.84 11.10
C TYR A 7 -3.28 -26.98 10.87
N GLU A 8 -3.73 -28.25 10.74
CA GLU A 8 -2.83 -29.39 10.47
C GLU A 8 -3.46 -30.42 9.52
N ALA A 9 -2.77 -30.82 8.44
CA ALA A 9 -3.22 -31.84 7.49
C ALA A 9 -2.21 -33.00 7.39
N SER A 10 -2.70 -34.25 7.35
CA SER A 10 -1.85 -35.44 7.26
C SER A 10 -1.23 -35.62 5.86
N SER A 11 -0.12 -36.33 5.76
CA SER A 11 0.54 -36.67 4.49
C SER A 11 -0.39 -37.41 3.51
N LEU A 12 -1.29 -38.26 4.04
CA LEU A 12 -2.29 -38.96 3.24
C LEU A 12 -3.34 -38.00 2.64
N ALA A 13 -3.72 -36.95 3.38
CA ALA A 13 -4.62 -35.93 2.84
C ALA A 13 -3.98 -35.20 1.65
N LEU A 14 -2.68 -34.90 1.72
CA LEU A 14 -1.95 -34.29 0.60
C LEU A 14 -1.90 -35.20 -0.63
N GLU A 15 -1.59 -36.49 -0.46
CA GLU A 15 -1.57 -37.45 -1.56
C GLU A 15 -2.93 -37.54 -2.25
N ASN A 16 -4.00 -37.54 -1.47
CA ASN A 16 -5.36 -37.51 -1.98
C ASN A 16 -5.62 -36.21 -2.77
N ILE A 17 -5.32 -35.04 -2.22
CA ILE A 17 -5.49 -33.74 -2.90
C ILE A 17 -4.73 -33.70 -4.23
N LYS A 18 -3.50 -34.24 -4.27
CA LYS A 18 -2.70 -34.30 -5.50
C LYS A 18 -3.37 -35.13 -6.60
N ARG A 19 -4.03 -36.24 -6.23
CA ARG A 19 -4.74 -37.13 -7.17
C ARG A 19 -6.08 -36.58 -7.64
N MET A 20 -6.64 -35.58 -6.96
CA MET A 20 -7.94 -35.01 -7.34
C MET A 20 -7.84 -34.16 -8.60
N PRO A 21 -8.78 -34.30 -9.56
CA PRO A 21 -8.86 -33.39 -10.68
C PRO A 21 -9.31 -31.98 -10.21
N PRO A 22 -8.92 -30.91 -10.92
CA PRO A 22 -9.49 -29.57 -10.67
C PRO A 22 -11.01 -29.57 -10.78
N ASN A 23 -11.67 -28.67 -10.05
CA ASN A 23 -13.15 -28.54 -10.05
C ASN A 23 -13.93 -29.84 -9.74
N SER A 24 -13.37 -30.73 -8.92
CA SER A 24 -13.99 -32.02 -8.59
C SER A 24 -14.87 -31.98 -7.35
N ILE A 25 -14.68 -31.01 -6.46
CA ILE A 25 -15.46 -30.86 -5.24
C ILE A 25 -16.50 -29.76 -5.44
N GLY A 26 -17.78 -30.11 -5.49
CA GLY A 26 -18.84 -29.11 -5.43
C GLY A 26 -18.88 -28.45 -4.05
N CYS A 27 -18.79 -27.12 -3.99
CA CYS A 27 -18.92 -26.37 -2.75
C CYS A 27 -19.62 -25.01 -2.97
N VAL A 28 -20.15 -24.47 -1.88
CA VAL A 28 -20.58 -23.08 -1.75
C VAL A 28 -19.92 -22.59 -0.47
N LEU A 29 -18.93 -21.71 -0.60
CA LEU A 29 -18.09 -21.25 0.51
C LEU A 29 -18.59 -19.90 1.00
N GLU A 30 -18.66 -19.74 2.31
CA GLU A 30 -18.83 -18.42 2.92
C GLU A 30 -17.48 -17.81 3.24
N ARG A 31 -16.58 -18.64 3.77
CA ARG A 31 -15.28 -18.24 4.32
C ARG A 31 -14.28 -19.38 4.17
N VAL A 32 -13.03 -19.03 3.91
CA VAL A 32 -11.90 -19.96 3.84
C VAL A 32 -10.74 -19.40 4.66
N ILE A 33 -10.31 -20.14 5.68
CA ILE A 33 -9.14 -19.79 6.49
C ILE A 33 -8.21 -20.99 6.54
N LEU A 34 -7.07 -20.91 5.85
CA LEU A 34 -6.08 -21.99 5.80
C LEU A 34 -4.71 -21.43 6.16
N ILE A 35 -4.20 -21.85 7.32
CA ILE A 35 -2.97 -21.32 7.92
C ILE A 35 -1.97 -22.45 8.04
N ASP A 36 -0.80 -22.26 7.43
CA ASP A 36 0.36 -23.15 7.48
C ASP A 36 0.02 -24.62 7.25
N THR A 37 -0.82 -24.87 6.24
CA THR A 37 -1.32 -26.21 5.96
C THR A 37 -1.25 -26.58 4.49
N TRP A 38 -0.89 -27.84 4.23
CA TRP A 38 -0.96 -28.47 2.92
C TRP A 38 -2.35 -28.44 2.29
N LEU A 39 -3.40 -28.27 3.11
CA LEU A 39 -4.78 -28.19 2.63
C LEU A 39 -5.00 -26.99 1.70
N ILE A 40 -4.16 -25.95 1.71
CA ILE A 40 -4.24 -24.84 0.75
C ILE A 40 -4.32 -25.36 -0.70
N ASN A 41 -3.60 -26.44 -1.03
CA ASN A 41 -3.65 -27.07 -2.36
C ASN A 41 -5.01 -27.64 -2.78
N ILE A 42 -6.02 -27.65 -1.89
CA ILE A 42 -7.39 -28.03 -2.24
C ILE A 42 -8.11 -26.96 -3.05
N LEU A 43 -7.73 -25.67 -2.95
CA LEU A 43 -8.48 -24.58 -3.57
C LEU A 43 -8.76 -24.80 -5.07
N PRO A 44 -7.80 -25.25 -5.89
CA PRO A 44 -8.06 -25.47 -7.32
C PRO A 44 -8.93 -26.71 -7.59
N LYS A 45 -9.17 -27.54 -6.58
CA LYS A 45 -10.05 -28.73 -6.63
C LYS A 45 -11.50 -28.36 -6.32
N LEU A 46 -11.73 -27.21 -5.69
CA LEU A 46 -13.05 -26.69 -5.37
C LEU A 46 -13.72 -26.13 -6.64
N ARG A 47 -14.92 -26.60 -6.95
CA ARG A 47 -15.76 -26.11 -8.04
C ARG A 47 -16.59 -24.94 -7.53
N ILE A 48 -15.92 -23.80 -7.36
CA ILE A 48 -16.54 -22.52 -7.01
C ILE A 48 -17.02 -21.87 -8.31
N LYS A 49 -18.28 -21.43 -8.36
CA LYS A 49 -18.79 -20.72 -9.54
C LYS A 49 -18.35 -19.26 -9.49
N LYS A 50 -18.22 -18.62 -10.65
CA LYS A 50 -17.78 -17.21 -10.79
C LYS A 50 -18.70 -16.23 -10.05
N ASP A 51 -19.99 -16.55 -9.96
CA ASP A 51 -21.02 -15.77 -9.29
C ASP A 51 -21.19 -16.11 -7.80
N CYS A 52 -20.40 -17.04 -7.25
CA CYS A 52 -20.42 -17.31 -5.82
C CYS A 52 -19.76 -16.17 -5.05
N GLU A 53 -20.54 -15.52 -4.18
CA GLU A 53 -20.03 -14.58 -3.19
C GLU A 53 -19.27 -15.33 -2.10
N VAL A 54 -18.03 -14.92 -1.84
CA VAL A 54 -17.17 -15.43 -0.76
C VAL A 54 -16.83 -14.24 0.13
N GLY A 55 -17.14 -14.34 1.43
CA GLY A 55 -16.82 -13.29 2.40
C GLY A 55 -15.32 -13.13 2.55
N ASP A 56 -14.67 -14.08 3.21
CA ASP A 56 -13.25 -13.98 3.54
C ASP A 56 -12.43 -15.15 2.97
N LEU A 57 -11.28 -14.83 2.36
CA LEU A 57 -10.24 -15.77 1.95
C LEU A 57 -8.92 -15.40 2.64
N THR A 58 -8.55 -16.18 3.65
CA THR A 58 -7.35 -15.99 4.48
C THR A 58 -6.41 -17.17 4.28
N LEU A 59 -5.25 -16.93 3.66
CA LEU A 59 -4.24 -17.96 3.42
C LEU A 59 -2.89 -17.53 3.99
N ASN A 60 -2.29 -18.36 4.84
CA ASN A 60 -0.93 -18.15 5.32
C ASN A 60 -0.09 -19.39 4.99
N ALA A 61 1.07 -19.19 4.37
CA ALA A 61 2.04 -20.24 4.15
C ALA A 61 3.48 -19.74 4.39
N SER A 62 4.07 -20.14 5.50
CA SER A 62 5.48 -19.92 5.85
C SER A 62 6.45 -20.82 5.08
N ARG A 63 5.96 -21.88 4.42
CA ARG A 63 6.75 -22.85 3.65
C ARG A 63 6.18 -23.00 2.25
N GLU A 64 7.05 -22.99 1.24
CA GLU A 64 6.67 -23.11 -0.17
C GLU A 64 5.83 -24.36 -0.43
N GLU A 65 6.17 -25.46 0.25
CA GLU A 65 5.53 -26.76 0.07
C GLU A 65 4.01 -26.70 0.28
N HIS A 66 3.52 -25.82 1.15
CA HIS A 66 2.09 -25.64 1.42
C HIS A 66 1.32 -25.10 0.21
N VAL A 67 1.98 -24.44 -0.75
CA VAL A 67 1.34 -23.83 -1.94
C VAL A 67 1.93 -24.31 -3.27
N ALA A 68 3.02 -25.08 -3.24
CA ALA A 68 3.74 -25.51 -4.45
C ALA A 68 2.86 -26.22 -5.49
N GLY A 69 1.83 -26.95 -5.07
CA GLY A 69 0.87 -27.60 -5.97
C GLY A 69 -0.04 -26.61 -6.70
N ILE A 70 -0.27 -25.42 -6.14
CA ILE A 70 -0.99 -24.33 -6.81
C ILE A 70 -0.05 -23.56 -7.74
N LEU A 71 1.13 -23.19 -7.27
CA LEU A 71 2.08 -22.39 -8.06
C LEU A 71 2.53 -23.08 -9.36
N LYS A 72 2.53 -24.41 -9.39
CA LYS A 72 2.82 -25.23 -10.59
C LYS A 72 1.70 -25.26 -11.63
N GLN A 73 0.52 -24.73 -11.34
CA GLN A 73 -0.60 -24.76 -12.27
C GLN A 73 -0.43 -23.72 -13.38
N GLU A 74 -0.77 -24.12 -14.60
CA GLU A 74 -0.75 -23.22 -15.77
C GLU A 74 -2.01 -22.36 -15.83
N LYS A 75 -3.17 -22.93 -15.48
CA LYS A 75 -4.46 -22.26 -15.58
C LYS A 75 -4.87 -21.67 -14.23
N PRO A 76 -5.31 -20.41 -14.20
CA PRO A 76 -5.92 -19.85 -13.01
C PRO A 76 -7.17 -20.63 -12.59
N PHE A 77 -7.45 -20.68 -11.29
CA PHE A 77 -8.66 -21.24 -10.73
C PHE A 77 -9.60 -20.15 -10.20
N CYS A 78 -10.90 -20.44 -10.14
CA CYS A 78 -11.91 -19.51 -9.67
C CYS A 78 -12.01 -19.55 -8.14
N VAL A 79 -12.04 -18.38 -7.50
CA VAL A 79 -12.28 -18.21 -6.07
C VAL A 79 -13.65 -17.57 -5.76
N GLY A 80 -14.48 -17.38 -6.78
CA GLY A 80 -15.73 -16.61 -6.67
C GLY A 80 -15.46 -15.11 -6.60
N ARG A 81 -16.43 -14.35 -6.09
CA ARG A 81 -16.34 -12.92 -5.78
C ARG A 81 -15.97 -12.77 -4.32
N VAL A 82 -14.68 -12.60 -4.06
CA VAL A 82 -14.15 -12.49 -2.70
C VAL A 82 -14.28 -11.04 -2.22
N LYS A 83 -14.89 -10.82 -1.04
CA LYS A 83 -14.95 -9.48 -0.44
C LYS A 83 -13.65 -9.09 0.25
N SER A 84 -13.10 -9.99 1.07
CA SER A 84 -11.89 -9.75 1.85
C SER A 84 -10.87 -10.85 1.59
N MET A 85 -9.67 -10.48 1.16
CA MET A 85 -8.58 -11.42 0.89
C MET A 85 -7.33 -11.05 1.67
N TRP A 86 -6.77 -12.04 2.38
CA TRP A 86 -5.55 -11.89 3.14
C TRP A 86 -4.57 -13.01 2.82
N LEU A 87 -3.41 -12.67 2.25
CA LEU A 87 -2.40 -13.63 1.84
C LEU A 87 -1.04 -13.30 2.50
N TRP A 88 -0.52 -14.25 3.30
CA TRP A 88 0.77 -14.13 3.97
C TRP A 88 1.80 -15.16 3.50
N GLY A 89 3.04 -14.73 3.42
CA GLY A 89 4.17 -15.58 3.06
C GLY A 89 4.07 -16.10 1.63
N TYR A 90 4.41 -17.36 1.39
CA TYR A 90 4.26 -18.01 0.09
C TYR A 90 2.81 -18.00 -0.43
N ALA A 91 1.81 -17.84 0.45
CA ALA A 91 0.42 -17.72 0.02
C ALA A 91 0.18 -16.45 -0.82
N ALA A 92 0.99 -15.41 -0.64
CA ALA A 92 0.94 -14.20 -1.45
C ALA A 92 1.15 -14.52 -2.95
N GLY A 93 2.03 -15.48 -3.27
CA GLY A 93 2.27 -15.97 -4.63
C GLY A 93 1.07 -16.66 -5.28
N VAL A 94 0.12 -17.16 -4.48
CA VAL A 94 -1.07 -17.87 -4.98
C VAL A 94 -1.96 -16.93 -5.79
N ILE A 95 -1.90 -15.62 -5.55
CA ILE A 95 -2.67 -14.61 -6.31
C ILE A 95 -2.45 -14.70 -7.82
N THR A 96 -1.24 -15.10 -8.26
CA THR A 96 -0.88 -15.31 -9.68
C THR A 96 -1.65 -16.45 -10.36
N LYS A 97 -2.31 -17.28 -9.56
CA LYS A 97 -3.06 -18.47 -9.99
C LYS A 97 -4.55 -18.32 -9.76
N MET A 98 -5.02 -17.15 -9.33
CA MET A 98 -6.44 -16.88 -9.12
C MET A 98 -7.02 -16.09 -10.30
N SER A 99 -8.27 -16.39 -10.65
CA SER A 99 -9.08 -15.56 -11.55
C SER A 99 -9.81 -14.50 -10.72
N LEU A 100 -9.35 -13.24 -10.78
CA LEU A 100 -9.82 -12.14 -9.91
C LEU A 100 -10.56 -11.00 -10.64
N GLU A 101 -10.72 -11.08 -11.96
CA GLU A 101 -11.25 -9.99 -12.82
C GLU A 101 -12.64 -9.48 -12.40
N ASP A 102 -13.50 -10.33 -11.82
CA ASP A 102 -14.86 -9.97 -11.39
C ASP A 102 -14.95 -9.68 -9.88
N CYS A 103 -13.82 -9.59 -9.17
CA CYS A 103 -13.83 -9.30 -7.75
C CYS A 103 -14.01 -7.79 -7.49
N GLU A 104 -14.84 -7.47 -6.51
CA GLU A 104 -14.96 -6.14 -5.91
C GLU A 104 -14.55 -6.26 -4.45
N PHE A 105 -13.27 -6.05 -4.18
CA PHE A 105 -12.69 -6.24 -2.85
C PHE A 105 -13.08 -5.07 -1.94
N GLU A 106 -13.58 -5.38 -0.75
CA GLU A 106 -13.56 -4.46 0.38
C GLU A 106 -12.11 -4.37 0.92
N PHE A 107 -11.41 -5.50 1.03
CA PHE A 107 -10.03 -5.55 1.53
C PHE A 107 -9.17 -6.55 0.75
N LEU A 108 -7.99 -6.11 0.31
CA LEU A 108 -6.93 -6.96 -0.25
C LEU A 108 -5.63 -6.69 0.49
N TYR A 109 -5.18 -7.65 1.29
CA TYR A 109 -3.97 -7.57 2.10
C TYR A 109 -2.96 -8.63 1.66
N LEU A 110 -1.76 -8.18 1.23
CA LEU A 110 -0.67 -9.04 0.77
C LEU A 110 0.59 -8.75 1.58
N HIS A 111 1.14 -9.77 2.23
CA HIS A 111 2.32 -9.64 3.09
C HIS A 111 3.36 -10.71 2.78
N ALA A 112 4.56 -10.27 2.44
CA ALA A 112 5.69 -11.13 2.13
C ALA A 112 6.93 -10.67 2.91
N ASN A 113 7.18 -11.28 4.07
CA ASN A 113 8.32 -10.93 4.94
C ASN A 113 9.68 -11.50 4.51
N LYS A 114 9.75 -12.26 3.40
CA LYS A 114 10.99 -12.79 2.83
C LYS A 114 10.96 -12.64 1.32
N GLU A 115 12.12 -12.49 0.70
CA GLU A 115 12.26 -12.37 -0.75
C GLU A 115 11.60 -13.55 -1.50
N GLU A 116 11.82 -14.77 -1.02
CA GLU A 116 11.24 -16.01 -1.58
C GLU A 116 9.70 -16.02 -1.61
N HIS A 117 9.04 -15.30 -0.71
CA HIS A 117 7.57 -15.18 -0.69
C HIS A 117 7.05 -14.35 -1.87
N ALA A 118 7.87 -13.44 -2.39
CA ALA A 118 7.51 -12.56 -3.50
C ALA A 118 7.88 -13.12 -4.88
N ALA A 119 8.80 -14.09 -4.94
CA ALA A 119 9.37 -14.63 -6.18
C ALA A 119 8.30 -15.03 -7.21
N ALA A 120 7.28 -15.78 -6.79
CA ALA A 120 6.21 -16.24 -7.69
C ALA A 120 5.46 -15.09 -8.38
N VAL A 121 5.26 -13.95 -7.70
CA VAL A 121 4.60 -12.76 -8.28
C VAL A 121 5.57 -12.01 -9.19
N LEU A 122 6.80 -11.79 -8.72
CA LEU A 122 7.79 -10.99 -9.46
C LEU A 122 8.28 -11.69 -10.74
N GLU A 123 8.31 -13.02 -10.76
CA GLU A 123 8.60 -13.84 -11.94
C GLU A 123 7.37 -14.04 -12.85
N HIS A 124 6.18 -13.59 -12.43
CA HIS A 124 4.98 -13.75 -13.24
C HIS A 124 5.02 -12.83 -14.47
N ASP A 125 4.88 -13.40 -15.67
CA ASP A 125 4.97 -12.65 -16.93
C ASP A 125 3.74 -11.78 -17.21
N LYS A 126 2.58 -12.14 -16.67
CA LYS A 126 1.32 -11.44 -16.93
C LYS A 126 1.04 -10.43 -15.82
N ALA A 127 0.39 -9.33 -16.20
CA ALA A 127 -0.18 -8.43 -15.21
C ALA A 127 -1.28 -9.14 -14.42
N ILE A 128 -1.39 -8.80 -13.14
CA ILE A 128 -2.39 -9.31 -12.21
C ILE A 128 -3.53 -8.29 -12.17
N CYS A 129 -4.71 -8.71 -12.61
CA CYS A 129 -5.92 -7.90 -12.58
C CYS A 129 -6.68 -8.18 -11.27
N VAL A 130 -6.65 -7.22 -10.34
CA VAL A 130 -7.34 -7.32 -9.04
C VAL A 130 -8.70 -6.61 -9.02
N GLY A 131 -9.12 -6.04 -10.14
CA GLY A 131 -10.41 -5.35 -10.27
C GLY A 131 -10.53 -4.11 -9.39
N ARG A 132 -11.72 -3.89 -8.83
CA ARG A 132 -11.99 -2.78 -7.90
C ARG A 132 -11.64 -3.19 -6.47
N VAL A 133 -10.91 -2.34 -5.78
CA VAL A 133 -10.48 -2.56 -4.39
C VAL A 133 -10.79 -1.32 -3.55
N LYS A 134 -11.49 -1.48 -2.42
CA LYS A 134 -11.68 -0.38 -1.49
C LYS A 134 -10.38 -0.09 -0.73
N VAL A 135 -9.77 -1.12 -0.11
CA VAL A 135 -8.49 -1.00 0.59
C VAL A 135 -7.51 -2.07 0.11
N MET A 136 -6.38 -1.65 -0.47
CA MET A 136 -5.27 -2.52 -0.88
C MET A 136 -4.05 -2.22 -0.01
N VAL A 137 -3.53 -3.22 0.68
CA VAL A 137 -2.35 -3.11 1.55
C VAL A 137 -1.28 -4.09 1.08
N LEU A 138 -0.09 -3.58 0.76
CA LEU A 138 1.08 -4.39 0.40
C LEU A 138 2.19 -4.14 1.43
N CYS A 139 2.63 -5.18 2.12
CA CYS A 139 3.64 -5.09 3.18
C CYS A 139 4.93 -5.84 2.82
N GLU A 140 6.06 -5.22 3.14
CA GLU A 140 7.41 -5.76 2.97
C GLU A 140 7.70 -6.12 1.51
N TYR A 141 8.21 -7.32 1.18
CA TYR A 141 8.51 -7.69 -0.21
C TYR A 141 7.26 -7.70 -1.12
N ALA A 142 6.04 -7.68 -0.56
CA ALA A 142 4.81 -7.56 -1.34
C ALA A 142 4.66 -6.18 -1.97
N VAL A 143 5.38 -5.16 -1.49
CA VAL A 143 5.45 -3.84 -2.15
C VAL A 143 5.90 -3.99 -3.60
N GLY A 144 6.79 -4.94 -3.90
CA GLY A 144 7.21 -5.28 -5.27
C GLY A 144 6.05 -5.65 -6.21
N PHE A 145 4.93 -6.13 -5.68
CA PHE A 145 3.78 -6.58 -6.48
C PHE A 145 3.10 -5.45 -7.22
N VAL A 146 3.26 -4.20 -6.77
CA VAL A 146 2.75 -3.03 -7.46
C VAL A 146 3.27 -2.95 -8.91
N THR A 147 4.46 -3.49 -9.19
CA THR A 147 5.04 -3.56 -10.55
C THR A 147 4.38 -4.58 -11.46
N LYS A 148 3.51 -5.43 -10.90
CA LYS A 148 2.82 -6.54 -11.58
C LYS A 148 1.32 -6.33 -11.67
N MET A 149 0.75 -5.29 -11.07
CA MET A 149 -0.67 -5.00 -11.18
C MET A 149 -0.99 -4.38 -12.55
N SER A 150 -2.13 -4.74 -13.15
CA SER A 150 -2.59 -4.06 -14.38
C SER A 150 -3.05 -2.63 -14.04
N PRO A 151 -2.48 -1.59 -14.67
CA PRO A 151 -2.90 -0.21 -14.42
C PRO A 151 -4.29 0.10 -15.01
N GLU A 152 -4.72 -0.60 -16.05
CA GLU A 152 -6.03 -0.39 -16.67
C GLU A 152 -7.18 -0.87 -15.78
N ASP A 153 -6.98 -1.99 -15.08
CA ASP A 153 -8.02 -2.67 -14.32
C ASP A 153 -7.95 -2.42 -12.80
N CYS A 154 -6.83 -1.88 -12.30
CA CYS A 154 -6.66 -1.60 -10.88
C CYS A 154 -7.28 -0.25 -10.50
N VAL A 155 -8.38 -0.30 -9.75
CA VAL A 155 -9.03 0.87 -9.16
C VAL A 155 -9.05 0.71 -7.64
N ALA A 156 -8.32 1.55 -6.91
CA ALA A 156 -8.22 1.52 -5.46
C ALA A 156 -8.78 2.79 -4.79
N GLU A 157 -9.62 2.67 -3.74
CA GLU A 157 -9.95 3.84 -2.92
C GLU A 157 -8.81 4.20 -1.95
N LEU A 158 -8.08 3.19 -1.47
CA LEU A 158 -6.86 3.34 -0.67
C LEU A 158 -5.83 2.30 -1.11
N LEU A 159 -4.63 2.77 -1.47
CA LEU A 159 -3.43 1.96 -1.63
C LEU A 159 -2.43 2.29 -0.51
N ARG A 160 -2.13 1.33 0.35
CA ARG A 160 -1.09 1.44 1.38
C ARG A 160 0.10 0.53 1.05
N LEU A 161 1.30 1.09 1.04
CA LEU A 161 2.56 0.38 0.90
C LEU A 161 3.41 0.62 2.15
N THR A 162 3.87 -0.46 2.80
CA THR A 162 4.73 -0.37 3.99
C THR A 162 5.96 -1.24 3.79
N ALA A 163 7.15 -0.69 3.99
CA ALA A 163 8.41 -1.42 3.86
C ALA A 163 9.43 -0.99 4.92
N SER A 164 9.76 -1.90 5.83
CA SER A 164 10.69 -1.63 6.94
C SER A 164 12.19 -1.75 6.58
N GLU A 165 12.51 -2.41 5.46
CA GLU A 165 13.89 -2.60 4.98
C GLU A 165 14.03 -2.19 3.50
N GLU A 166 15.22 -1.72 3.10
CA GLU A 166 15.51 -1.35 1.71
C GLU A 166 15.31 -2.54 0.75
N ALA A 167 15.62 -3.76 1.21
CA ALA A 167 15.44 -4.99 0.43
C ALA A 167 13.98 -5.20 -0.01
N HIS A 168 13.00 -4.74 0.77
CA HIS A 168 11.57 -4.90 0.47
C HIS A 168 11.13 -4.13 -0.78
N VAL A 169 11.83 -3.04 -1.10
CA VAL A 169 11.56 -2.20 -2.28
C VAL A 169 12.53 -2.44 -3.43
N ALA A 170 13.55 -3.29 -3.24
CA ALA A 170 14.61 -3.52 -4.23
C ALA A 170 14.05 -3.94 -5.61
N ALA A 171 13.00 -4.77 -5.64
CA ALA A 171 12.34 -5.18 -6.89
C ALA A 171 11.72 -3.99 -7.65
N VAL A 172 11.13 -3.04 -6.92
CA VAL A 172 10.57 -1.80 -7.50
C VAL A 172 11.70 -0.91 -8.01
N LEU A 173 12.73 -0.68 -7.19
CA LEU A 173 13.85 0.20 -7.53
C LEU A 173 14.69 -0.35 -8.70
N GLY A 174 14.78 -1.68 -8.83
CA GLY A 174 15.36 -2.37 -9.97
C GLY A 174 14.50 -2.32 -11.24
N HIS A 175 13.24 -1.89 -11.16
CA HIS A 175 12.36 -1.80 -12.31
C HIS A 175 12.86 -0.73 -13.30
N LYS A 176 13.04 -1.12 -14.56
CA LYS A 176 13.73 -0.31 -15.58
C LYS A 176 12.95 0.93 -16.02
N ARG A 177 11.63 0.83 -16.03
CA ARG A 177 10.72 1.90 -16.48
C ARG A 177 9.89 2.36 -15.31
N LYS A 178 9.38 3.59 -15.40
CA LYS A 178 8.32 4.01 -14.50
C LYS A 178 7.04 3.21 -14.79
N PHE A 179 6.26 2.92 -13.76
CA PHE A 179 4.98 2.22 -13.90
C PHE A 179 3.82 3.07 -13.36
N CYS A 180 2.61 2.80 -13.82
CA CYS A 180 1.39 3.40 -13.32
C CYS A 180 0.78 2.47 -12.26
N VAL A 181 0.17 3.04 -11.23
CA VAL A 181 -0.52 2.30 -10.15
C VAL A 181 -2.02 2.13 -10.41
N GLY A 182 -2.48 2.51 -11.59
CA GLY A 182 -3.90 2.58 -11.93
C GLY A 182 -4.59 3.80 -11.30
N ARG A 183 -5.89 3.70 -11.05
CA ARG A 183 -6.69 4.80 -10.47
C ARG A 183 -6.76 4.65 -8.96
N VAL A 184 -6.03 5.50 -8.24
CA VAL A 184 -5.94 5.47 -6.77
C VAL A 184 -6.46 6.78 -6.19
N LYS A 185 -7.54 6.74 -5.39
CA LYS A 185 -8.05 7.96 -4.73
C LYS A 185 -7.13 8.45 -3.61
N ARG A 186 -6.68 7.53 -2.75
CA ARG A 186 -5.82 7.80 -1.59
C ARG A 186 -4.60 6.88 -1.60
N MET A 187 -3.42 7.45 -1.42
CA MET A 187 -2.16 6.70 -1.36
C MET A 187 -1.43 6.98 -0.05
N GLU A 188 -1.00 5.91 0.62
CA GLU A 188 -0.23 5.95 1.87
C GLU A 188 1.07 5.16 1.67
N LEU A 189 2.22 5.82 1.84
CA LEU A 189 3.53 5.20 1.74
C LEU A 189 4.29 5.37 3.05
N GLU A 190 4.73 4.25 3.62
CA GLU A 190 5.37 4.21 4.94
C GLU A 190 6.79 3.63 4.84
N ASP A 191 7.72 4.31 5.50
CA ASP A 191 9.14 3.96 5.59
C ASP A 191 9.79 3.82 4.21
N TYR A 192 10.54 2.74 3.92
CA TYR A 192 11.21 2.58 2.62
C TYR A 192 10.21 2.58 1.44
N ALA A 193 8.91 2.38 1.67
CA ALA A 193 7.91 2.42 0.60
C ALA A 193 7.79 3.81 -0.03
N VAL A 194 8.20 4.89 0.66
CA VAL A 194 8.26 6.24 0.06
C VAL A 194 9.18 6.28 -1.17
N SER A 195 10.21 5.43 -1.21
CA SER A 195 11.16 5.35 -2.34
C SER A 195 10.52 4.86 -3.64
N VAL A 196 9.38 4.18 -3.55
CA VAL A 196 8.62 3.70 -4.71
C VAL A 196 8.20 4.85 -5.63
N LEU A 197 7.99 6.06 -5.08
CA LEU A 197 7.66 7.27 -5.87
C LEU A 197 8.67 7.54 -6.99
N THR A 198 9.95 7.22 -6.80
CA THR A 198 11.01 7.40 -7.82
C THR A 198 10.74 6.60 -9.09
N LYS A 199 9.92 5.55 -9.00
CA LYS A 199 9.58 4.60 -10.06
C LYS A 199 8.12 4.68 -10.51
N MET A 200 7.32 5.54 -9.91
CA MET A 200 5.95 5.75 -10.36
C MET A 200 5.86 6.84 -11.44
N SER A 201 4.91 6.67 -12.36
CA SER A 201 4.45 7.69 -13.29
C SER A 201 3.16 8.30 -12.75
N LEU A 202 3.27 9.44 -12.07
CA LEU A 202 2.16 10.07 -11.33
C LEU A 202 1.68 11.39 -11.94
N GLU A 203 2.24 11.83 -13.07
CA GLU A 203 1.96 13.15 -13.66
C GLU A 203 0.47 13.34 -13.99
N ASP A 204 -0.18 12.29 -14.49
CA ASP A 204 -1.62 12.28 -14.82
C ASP A 204 -2.50 11.77 -13.66
N CYS A 205 -1.93 11.54 -12.47
CA CYS A 205 -2.68 11.06 -11.32
C CYS A 205 -3.38 12.21 -10.58
N GLU A 206 -4.56 11.90 -10.04
CA GLU A 206 -5.32 12.78 -9.16
C GLU A 206 -5.58 12.09 -7.82
N PHE A 207 -5.00 12.63 -6.76
CA PHE A 207 -5.15 12.12 -5.40
C PHE A 207 -6.06 13.01 -4.58
N GLU A 208 -7.05 12.41 -3.93
CA GLU A 208 -7.78 13.05 -2.83
C GLU A 208 -6.87 13.20 -1.60
N LYS A 209 -6.02 12.20 -1.33
CA LYS A 209 -5.05 12.21 -0.23
C LYS A 209 -3.76 11.50 -0.62
N LEU A 210 -2.62 12.16 -0.42
CA LEU A 210 -1.28 11.55 -0.46
C LEU A 210 -0.63 11.68 0.92
N ARG A 211 -0.32 10.55 1.56
CA ARG A 211 0.32 10.50 2.88
C ARG A 211 1.66 9.78 2.79
N LEU A 212 2.72 10.44 3.26
CA LEU A 212 4.07 9.89 3.33
C LEU A 212 4.55 9.92 4.78
N ILE A 213 5.04 8.79 5.28
CA ILE A 213 5.62 8.65 6.62
C ILE A 213 7.00 8.03 6.47
N ALA A 214 7.97 8.54 7.22
CA ALA A 214 9.26 7.90 7.32
C ALA A 214 9.86 8.17 8.70
N GLU A 215 9.89 7.14 9.55
CA GLU A 215 10.36 7.28 10.94
C GLU A 215 11.86 7.56 11.05
N ARG A 216 12.62 7.31 9.98
CA ARG A 216 14.08 7.44 9.94
C ARG A 216 14.57 8.10 8.66
N GLU A 217 15.72 8.77 8.76
CA GLU A 217 16.36 9.42 7.60
C GLU A 217 16.74 8.41 6.50
N GLU A 218 17.12 7.18 6.87
CA GLU A 218 17.51 6.13 5.94
C GLU A 218 16.38 5.76 4.96
N TYR A 219 15.11 5.84 5.40
CA TYR A 219 13.93 5.48 4.60
C TYR A 219 13.69 6.42 3.41
N VAL A 220 14.17 7.66 3.51
CA VAL A 220 14.04 8.68 2.46
C VAL A 220 15.32 8.86 1.63
N SER A 221 16.42 8.22 2.01
CA SER A 221 17.73 8.36 1.37
C SER A 221 17.68 8.18 -0.16
N VAL A 222 17.04 7.10 -0.63
CA VAL A 222 16.86 6.78 -2.05
C VAL A 222 16.16 7.90 -2.83
N VAL A 223 15.13 8.52 -2.22
CA VAL A 223 14.40 9.63 -2.85
C VAL A 223 15.28 10.86 -2.97
N LEU A 224 16.03 11.15 -1.91
CA LEU A 224 16.85 12.36 -1.80
C LEU A 224 18.14 12.29 -2.63
N GLU A 225 18.66 11.08 -2.86
CA GLU A 225 19.77 10.80 -3.75
C GLU A 225 19.33 10.64 -5.21
N HIS A 226 18.02 10.62 -5.48
CA HIS A 226 17.51 10.55 -6.83
C HIS A 226 17.88 11.81 -7.64
N ASP A 227 18.51 11.62 -8.79
CA ASP A 227 18.99 12.72 -9.65
C ASP A 227 17.87 13.59 -10.22
N LYS A 228 16.66 13.04 -10.32
CA LYS A 228 15.51 13.71 -10.92
C LYS A 228 14.50 14.10 -9.86
N THR A 229 13.76 15.16 -10.15
CA THR A 229 12.56 15.49 -9.40
C THR A 229 11.44 14.50 -9.68
N ILE A 230 10.52 14.38 -8.74
CA ILE A 230 9.37 13.47 -8.75
C ILE A 230 8.11 14.31 -8.91
N CYS A 231 7.47 14.21 -10.08
CA CYS A 231 6.14 14.77 -10.27
C CYS A 231 5.11 13.87 -9.57
N VAL A 232 4.28 14.45 -8.69
CA VAL A 232 3.23 13.71 -7.94
C VAL A 232 1.81 13.98 -8.44
N GLY A 233 1.67 14.61 -9.61
CA GLY A 233 0.38 14.92 -10.22
C GLY A 233 -0.41 15.98 -9.44
N ARG A 234 -1.73 15.82 -9.44
CA ARG A 234 -2.67 16.68 -8.69
C ARG A 234 -2.99 16.05 -7.35
N VAL A 235 -2.80 16.79 -6.27
CA VAL A 235 -3.00 16.34 -4.88
C VAL A 235 -3.87 17.36 -4.15
N LYS A 236 -5.06 16.92 -3.71
CA LYS A 236 -5.95 17.74 -2.89
C LYS A 236 -5.42 17.90 -1.47
N LYS A 237 -5.08 16.79 -0.81
CA LYS A 237 -4.57 16.80 0.58
C LYS A 237 -3.25 16.06 0.68
N MET A 238 -2.23 16.73 1.19
CA MET A 238 -0.91 16.14 1.41
C MET A 238 -0.57 16.10 2.89
N PHE A 239 -0.11 14.95 3.37
CA PHE A 239 0.31 14.73 4.75
C PHE A 239 1.71 14.16 4.76
N LEU A 240 2.64 14.85 5.41
CA LEU A 240 4.04 14.45 5.53
C LEU A 240 4.41 14.32 7.00
N CYS A 241 4.83 13.14 7.41
CA CYS A 241 5.23 12.85 8.78
C CYS A 241 6.74 12.55 8.87
N GLU A 242 7.37 13.07 9.91
CA GLU A 242 8.76 12.79 10.29
C GLU A 242 9.74 13.09 9.14
N TYR A 243 10.65 12.17 8.78
CA TYR A 243 11.66 12.41 7.74
C TYR A 243 11.06 12.51 6.33
N ALA A 244 9.80 12.12 6.11
CA ALA A 244 9.14 12.23 4.81
C ALA A 244 8.99 13.69 4.35
N VAL A 245 9.03 14.65 5.28
CA VAL A 245 9.03 16.08 4.97
C VAL A 245 10.19 16.49 4.07
N SER A 246 11.34 15.85 4.22
CA SER A 246 12.52 16.13 3.39
C SER A 246 12.30 15.81 1.91
N ILE A 247 11.34 14.93 1.58
CA ILE A 247 11.00 14.56 0.20
C ILE A 247 10.45 15.76 -0.58
N LEU A 248 9.89 16.79 0.08
CA LEU A 248 9.44 18.02 -0.57
C LEU A 248 10.54 18.65 -1.45
N THR A 249 11.80 18.52 -1.06
CA THR A 249 12.96 19.03 -1.82
C THR A 249 13.12 18.38 -3.20
N LYS A 250 12.46 17.24 -3.44
CA LYS A 250 12.50 16.47 -4.68
C LYS A 250 11.16 16.44 -5.41
N MET A 251 10.09 16.98 -4.83
CA MET A 251 8.77 16.90 -5.41
C MET A 251 8.49 18.08 -6.33
N ILE A 252 7.80 17.79 -7.43
CA ILE A 252 7.12 18.78 -8.26
C ILE A 252 5.64 18.46 -8.19
N ILE A 253 4.85 19.49 -7.89
CA ILE A 253 3.40 19.42 -7.96
C ILE A 253 2.97 19.95 -9.32
N HIS A 254 1.96 19.33 -9.93
CA HIS A 254 1.45 19.75 -11.23
C HIS A 254 1.02 21.23 -11.20
N GLU A 255 1.30 22.00 -12.25
CA GLU A 255 1.08 23.46 -12.29
C GLU A 255 -0.39 23.86 -12.08
N ASP A 256 -1.31 23.06 -12.63
CA ASP A 256 -2.76 23.23 -12.43
C ASP A 256 -3.30 22.74 -11.07
N ASN A 257 -2.44 22.27 -10.18
CA ASN A 257 -2.89 21.81 -8.86
C ASN A 257 -3.27 22.99 -7.96
N THR A 258 -4.46 22.92 -7.38
CA THR A 258 -4.85 23.76 -6.24
C THR A 258 -5.05 22.84 -5.04
N MET A 259 -4.03 22.79 -4.17
CA MET A 259 -4.05 21.93 -3.00
C MET A 259 -5.02 22.49 -1.94
N GLU A 260 -5.90 21.65 -1.41
CA GLU A 260 -6.81 22.02 -0.32
C GLU A 260 -6.05 22.13 1.00
N SER A 261 -5.14 21.18 1.30
CA SER A 261 -4.38 21.20 2.55
C SER A 261 -3.00 20.57 2.45
N LEU A 262 -2.01 21.21 3.08
CA LEU A 262 -0.70 20.64 3.38
C LEU A 262 -0.52 20.56 4.89
N ASN A 263 -0.33 19.35 5.41
CA ASN A 263 -0.10 19.09 6.82
C ASN A 263 1.30 18.48 7.00
N VAL A 264 2.12 19.12 7.82
CA VAL A 264 3.49 18.67 8.09
C VAL A 264 3.65 18.40 9.59
N ALA A 265 3.91 17.13 9.92
CA ALA A 265 4.16 16.68 11.28
C ALA A 265 5.61 16.21 11.42
N ALA A 266 6.53 17.13 11.70
CA ALA A 266 7.94 16.82 11.91
C ALA A 266 8.61 17.79 12.90
N TYR A 267 9.64 17.29 13.60
CA TYR A 267 10.32 18.01 14.67
C TYR A 267 11.83 17.78 14.69
N GLY A 268 12.54 18.77 15.23
CA GLY A 268 13.95 18.64 15.56
C GLY A 268 14.81 18.20 14.36
N LYS A 269 15.36 16.98 14.41
CA LYS A 269 16.28 16.47 13.40
C LYS A 269 15.62 16.18 12.05
N GLU A 270 14.33 15.86 12.04
CA GLU A 270 13.56 15.56 10.83
C GLU A 270 13.50 16.78 9.89
N LEU A 271 13.57 18.00 10.46
CA LEU A 271 13.57 19.26 9.70
C LEU A 271 14.94 19.66 9.17
N SER A 272 16.02 19.02 9.65
CA SER A 272 17.39 19.49 9.41
C SER A 272 17.77 19.57 7.93
N ARG A 273 17.18 18.76 7.07
CA ARG A 273 17.44 18.76 5.63
C ARG A 273 16.68 19.86 4.90
N ILE A 274 15.37 19.97 5.13
CA ILE A 274 14.54 21.01 4.50
C ILE A 274 14.97 22.42 4.93
N LEU A 275 15.46 22.59 6.16
CA LEU A 275 15.93 23.89 6.65
C LEU A 275 17.25 24.36 6.02
N LYS A 276 18.01 23.46 5.37
CA LYS A 276 19.20 23.83 4.59
C LYS A 276 18.87 24.45 3.25
N GLU A 277 17.64 24.27 2.78
CA GLU A 277 17.19 24.85 1.52
C GLU A 277 17.10 26.38 1.60
N GLY A 278 17.22 27.02 0.44
CA GLY A 278 17.02 28.46 0.32
C GLY A 278 15.59 28.84 0.70
N ASP A 279 15.39 30.08 1.13
CA ASP A 279 14.03 30.58 1.36
C ASP A 279 13.25 30.62 0.04
N SER A 280 11.98 30.23 0.08
CA SER A 280 11.10 30.14 -1.11
C SER A 280 11.67 29.30 -2.27
N SER A 281 12.46 28.27 -1.97
CA SER A 281 13.09 27.42 -2.98
C SER A 281 12.24 26.20 -3.38
N ILE A 282 11.27 25.81 -2.54
CA ILE A 282 10.41 24.65 -2.77
C ILE A 282 9.05 25.14 -3.27
N ASP A 283 8.76 24.96 -4.56
CA ASP A 283 7.50 25.41 -5.16
C ASP A 283 6.38 24.38 -4.95
N LEU A 284 5.31 24.81 -4.28
CA LEU A 284 4.11 24.01 -4.04
C LEU A 284 2.92 24.46 -4.89
N GLY A 285 3.07 25.51 -5.71
CA GLY A 285 1.99 26.06 -6.50
C GLY A 285 0.91 26.74 -5.65
N ARG A 286 -0.36 26.38 -5.84
CA ARG A 286 -1.52 27.04 -5.24
C ARG A 286 -2.08 26.22 -4.08
N ILE A 287 -2.37 26.88 -2.95
CA ILE A 287 -2.91 26.24 -1.74
C ILE A 287 -4.11 27.05 -1.22
N ILE A 288 -5.16 26.38 -0.76
CA ILE A 288 -6.31 27.03 -0.12
C ILE A 288 -5.92 27.52 1.29
N THR A 289 -6.29 28.77 1.60
CA THR A 289 -5.87 29.49 2.82
C THR A 289 -6.13 28.73 4.14
N ASP A 290 -7.25 28.01 4.26
CA ASP A 290 -7.68 27.36 5.51
C ASP A 290 -7.06 25.95 5.74
N GLY A 291 -6.25 25.44 4.83
CA GLY A 291 -5.69 24.07 4.91
C GLY A 291 -4.18 23.98 5.16
N PHE A 292 -3.54 25.07 5.58
CA PHE A 292 -2.08 25.14 5.70
C PHE A 292 -1.63 24.97 7.16
N ASP A 293 -1.27 23.74 7.55
CA ASP A 293 -0.71 23.40 8.87
C ASP A 293 0.74 22.94 8.73
N VAL A 294 1.65 23.91 8.71
CA VAL A 294 3.08 23.71 8.48
C VAL A 294 3.88 24.50 9.51
N PRO A 295 4.89 23.92 10.19
CA PRO A 295 5.78 24.65 11.10
C PRO A 295 6.39 25.90 10.45
N GLU A 296 6.44 27.02 11.18
CA GLU A 296 6.91 28.33 10.67
C GLU A 296 8.29 28.25 10.02
N GLU A 297 9.18 27.42 10.56
CA GLU A 297 10.54 27.24 10.05
C GLU A 297 10.54 26.66 8.63
N ILE A 298 9.58 25.78 8.33
CA ILE A 298 9.41 25.19 7.01
C ILE A 298 8.68 26.15 6.09
N GLN A 299 7.67 26.89 6.57
CA GLN A 299 6.90 27.83 5.75
C GLN A 299 7.78 28.80 4.97
N ARG A 300 8.90 29.26 5.57
CA ARG A 300 9.87 30.16 4.92
C ARG A 300 10.60 29.53 3.73
N LYS A 301 10.70 28.20 3.70
CA LYS A 301 11.35 27.42 2.63
C LYS A 301 10.43 27.17 1.44
N LEU A 302 9.11 27.27 1.67
CA LEU A 302 8.08 27.01 0.68
C LEU A 302 7.76 28.28 -0.12
N LYS A 303 7.53 28.10 -1.41
CA LYS A 303 6.96 29.08 -2.33
C LYS A 303 5.58 28.58 -2.72
N TYR A 304 4.57 29.38 -2.42
CA TYR A 304 3.17 29.04 -2.68
C TYR A 304 2.33 30.30 -2.87
N THR A 305 1.20 30.15 -3.53
CA THR A 305 0.16 31.19 -3.66
C THR A 305 -1.07 30.75 -2.89
N LEU A 306 -1.48 31.53 -1.90
CA LEU A 306 -2.74 31.30 -1.20
C LEU A 306 -3.90 31.73 -2.10
N VAL A 307 -4.94 30.90 -2.16
CA VAL A 307 -6.19 31.20 -2.86
C VAL A 307 -7.37 31.09 -1.90
N ASP A 308 -8.29 32.04 -2.00
CA ASP A 308 -9.55 31.99 -1.26
C ASP A 308 -10.36 30.79 -1.76
N GLY A 309 -10.69 29.87 -0.87
CA GLY A 309 -11.59 28.76 -1.17
C GLY A 309 -13.04 29.24 -1.15
N GLU A 310 -13.91 28.65 -1.97
CA GLU A 310 -15.35 28.72 -1.69
C GLU A 310 -15.58 28.15 -0.28
N ALA A 311 -16.24 28.92 0.59
CA ALA A 311 -16.42 28.59 1.99
C ALA A 311 -17.27 27.32 2.16
N SER A 312 -16.64 26.14 2.18
CA SER A 312 -17.19 25.02 2.92
C SER A 312 -16.90 25.31 4.40
N GLU A 313 -17.94 25.57 5.19
CA GLU A 313 -17.84 25.81 6.62
C GLU A 313 -17.07 24.67 7.32
N VAL A 314 -15.78 24.88 7.56
CA VAL A 314 -14.99 24.04 8.47
C VAL A 314 -14.99 24.76 9.83
N PRO A 315 -15.31 24.09 10.95
CA PRO A 315 -15.29 24.72 12.25
C PRO A 315 -13.91 25.29 12.57
N LYS A 316 -13.80 26.63 12.60
CA LYS A 316 -12.63 27.33 13.11
C LYS A 316 -12.47 26.98 14.60
N GLY A 317 -11.38 26.31 14.92
CA GLY A 317 -10.89 26.21 16.29
C GLY A 317 -10.86 24.81 16.86
N ARG A 318 -9.87 24.02 16.45
CA ARG A 318 -9.02 23.28 17.39
C ARG A 318 -7.60 23.36 16.88
N ARG A 319 -6.70 23.88 17.71
CA ARG A 319 -5.26 23.64 17.59
C ARG A 319 -5.10 22.12 17.65
N LEU A 320 -5.02 21.46 16.50
CA LEU A 320 -4.71 20.04 16.45
C LEU A 320 -3.32 19.92 17.06
N MET A 321 -3.24 19.35 18.26
CA MET A 321 -1.97 18.77 18.70
C MET A 321 -1.58 17.82 17.59
N LEU A 322 -0.50 18.16 16.89
CA LEU A 322 0.16 17.34 15.88
C LEU A 322 0.27 15.91 16.40
N THR A 323 -0.67 15.11 15.93
CA THR A 323 -0.85 13.71 16.25
C THR A 323 -0.69 12.99 14.93
N CYS A 324 0.25 12.06 14.85
CA CYS A 324 0.35 11.17 13.70
C CYS A 324 -0.98 10.41 13.63
N ILE A 325 -1.80 10.73 12.62
CA ILE A 325 -3.03 10.01 12.34
C ILE A 325 -2.62 8.70 11.68
N TYR A 326 -2.48 7.62 12.45
CA TYR A 326 -2.33 6.30 11.86
C TYR A 326 -3.65 5.87 11.26
N THR A 327 -3.60 4.99 10.28
CA THR A 327 -4.79 4.34 9.76
C THR A 327 -4.72 2.89 10.21
N ASP A 328 -5.71 2.42 10.97
CA ASP A 328 -5.71 1.04 11.46
C ASP A 328 -5.75 0.02 10.31
N GLU A 329 -5.71 -1.27 10.66
CA GLU A 329 -5.80 -2.38 9.70
C GLU A 329 -7.11 -2.38 8.89
N GLU A 330 -8.12 -1.61 9.32
CA GLU A 330 -9.42 -1.43 8.66
C GLU A 330 -9.49 -0.13 7.82
N GLY A 331 -8.43 0.68 7.82
CA GLY A 331 -8.37 1.95 7.10
C GLY A 331 -9.08 3.12 7.80
N ASN A 332 -9.39 2.99 9.09
CA ASN A 332 -9.91 4.09 9.91
C ASN A 332 -8.78 4.97 10.43
N GLU A 333 -8.99 6.28 10.46
CA GLU A 333 -8.04 7.23 11.06
C GLU A 333 -8.04 7.10 12.59
N VAL A 334 -6.93 6.62 13.16
CA VAL A 334 -6.66 6.46 14.58
C VAL A 334 -5.62 7.49 15.04
N LEU A 335 -5.94 8.18 16.13
CA LEU A 335 -5.09 9.20 16.74
C LEU A 335 -4.15 8.54 17.77
N GLU A 336 -2.83 8.74 17.64
CA GLU A 336 -1.88 8.45 18.71
C GLU A 336 -1.27 9.76 19.25
N GLU A 337 -1.51 10.06 20.53
CA GLU A 337 -0.85 11.15 21.25
C GLU A 337 0.57 10.72 21.68
N ARG A 338 1.58 10.99 20.85
CA ARG A 338 2.98 10.93 21.30
C ARG A 338 3.31 12.15 22.17
N SER A 339 3.07 12.03 23.48
CA SER A 339 3.59 13.00 24.45
C SER A 339 5.11 12.84 24.56
N SER A 340 5.86 13.90 24.21
CA SER A 340 7.28 13.97 24.53
C SER A 340 7.42 13.99 26.05
N GLN A 341 7.66 12.82 26.65
CA GLN A 341 8.17 12.76 28.02
C GLN A 341 9.56 13.39 28.02
N ARG A 342 9.62 14.70 28.27
CA ARG A 342 10.77 15.32 28.92
C ARG A 342 10.96 14.61 30.25
N GLY A 343 11.84 13.62 30.27
CA GLY A 343 12.48 13.15 31.49
C GLY A 343 13.37 14.27 32.02
N SER A 344 12.78 15.27 32.68
CA SER A 344 13.48 16.10 33.63
C SER A 344 13.81 15.23 34.85
N ARG A 345 15.00 14.63 34.86
CA ARG A 345 15.66 14.31 36.13
C ARG A 345 16.21 15.61 36.70
N LEU A 346 15.41 16.22 37.56
CA LEU A 346 15.90 17.13 38.59
C LEU A 346 16.40 16.27 39.76
N GLU A 347 17.52 16.75 40.32
CA GLU A 347 18.29 16.30 41.49
C GLU A 347 19.22 15.09 41.33
#